data_AF-A0A080Z065-F1
#
_entry.id   AF-A0A080Z065-F1
#
_cell.length_a   1.000
_cell.length_b   1.000
_cell.length_c   1.000
_cell.angle_alpha   90.00
_cell.angle_beta   90.00
_cell.angle_gamma   90.00
#
_symmetry.space_group_name_H-M   'P 1'
#
loop_
_entity.id
_entity.type
_entity.pdbx_description
1 polymer ?
#
loop_
_entity_poly.entity_id
_entity_poly.type
_entity_poly.pdbx_seq_one_letter_code
_entity_poly.pdbx_strand_id
1 'polypeptide(L)'
;MGRKPSNVYDYFTRLEPEAGRKGLVRYQCKKCDKQYASNATRLAEHLKMSCVPGFQTNQRSRKAMIAVSSASVTNSHHEAEAEDESEEAEDSTDMAATVASLAVPTPSPDTYSPAGVDTAQSLTLKRADQQLLTHMLESEAEPPQDQTEVLLRLAKLSTCVIGDAMAVMKIKGHLVDLNLVRGYDAPLAMNICGPALTVKMMPITGATVGTGSYDYMDTAEMGQVVVISAPTGISTAVFGGILATASKARNVAGVVTDGRVRDVQELCAMNFPAFATGTSVHGVWGSTAIGEVNCPIVVAGCVVRHNDIIRGDINGVIVIPAERAQDIATRAEIIEDQDNKIAEALNEGEPLQRSLHRFRSSRDV
;
A
#
# COMPACT_ATOMS: atom_id res chain seq x y z
N MET A 1 -35.74 15.62 -2.49
CA MET A 1 -34.65 15.51 -1.50
C MET A 1 -34.02 14.14 -1.62
N GLY A 2 -32.72 14.04 -1.89
CA GLY A 2 -32.01 12.75 -1.81
C GLY A 2 -31.56 12.47 -0.37
N ARG A 3 -31.60 11.22 0.08
CA ARG A 3 -30.92 10.83 1.33
C ARG A 3 -29.41 11.01 1.14
N LYS A 4 -28.71 11.51 2.16
CA LYS A 4 -27.24 11.49 2.18
C LYS A 4 -26.78 10.01 2.12
N PRO A 5 -25.77 9.67 1.29
CA PRO A 5 -25.22 8.32 1.26
C PRO A 5 -24.59 7.97 2.61
N SER A 6 -25.13 6.95 3.27
CA SER A 6 -24.74 6.50 4.61
C SER A 6 -23.51 5.59 4.56
N ASN A 7 -22.78 5.49 5.67
CA ASN A 7 -21.70 4.51 5.77
C ASN A 7 -22.32 3.11 5.94
N VAL A 8 -21.67 2.10 5.36
CA VAL A 8 -22.14 0.71 5.45
C VAL A 8 -22.19 0.27 6.92
N TYR A 9 -21.17 0.62 7.69
CA TYR A 9 -21.01 0.22 9.08
C TYR A 9 -22.05 0.82 10.04
N ASP A 10 -22.73 1.91 9.67
CA ASP A 10 -23.79 2.53 10.49
C ASP A 10 -24.92 1.53 10.80
N TYR A 11 -25.18 0.60 9.87
CA TYR A 11 -26.22 -0.43 9.94
C TYR A 11 -25.80 -1.71 10.66
N PHE A 12 -24.55 -1.80 11.15
CA PHE A 12 -24.04 -2.99 11.82
C PHE A 12 -23.49 -2.67 13.21
N THR A 13 -23.47 -3.67 14.08
CA THR A 13 -22.75 -3.66 15.36
C THR A 13 -21.50 -4.52 15.20
N ARG A 14 -20.32 -3.98 15.53
CA ARG A 14 -19.07 -4.76 15.58
C ARG A 14 -19.17 -5.72 16.79
N LEU A 15 -18.87 -6.99 16.56
CA LEU A 15 -18.78 -7.99 17.62
C LEU A 15 -17.32 -8.18 18.04
N GLU A 16 -17.10 -8.51 19.30
CA GLU A 16 -15.78 -8.84 19.82
C GLU A 16 -15.27 -10.18 19.25
N PRO A 17 -13.94 -10.36 19.11
CA PRO A 17 -13.36 -11.62 18.67
C PRO A 17 -13.51 -12.72 19.73
N GLU A 18 -13.84 -13.94 19.31
CA GLU A 18 -13.80 -15.12 20.19
C GLU A 18 -12.38 -15.34 20.74
N ALA A 19 -12.26 -15.43 22.06
CA ALA A 19 -10.98 -15.64 22.73
C ALA A 19 -10.26 -16.89 22.19
N GLY A 20 -8.98 -16.71 21.80
CA GLY A 20 -8.15 -17.78 21.22
C GLY A 20 -8.16 -17.89 19.68
N ARG A 21 -8.96 -17.09 18.95
CA ARG A 21 -8.95 -17.06 17.47
C ARG A 21 -8.49 -15.71 16.93
N LYS A 22 -7.24 -15.63 16.44
CA LYS A 22 -6.83 -14.56 15.51
C LYS A 22 -7.62 -14.73 14.21
N GLY A 23 -8.60 -13.86 13.95
CA GLY A 23 -9.50 -14.02 12.82
C GLY A 23 -10.41 -12.82 12.57
N LEU A 24 -10.96 -12.81 11.35
CA LEU A 24 -11.74 -11.72 10.74
C LEU A 24 -12.85 -11.12 11.63
N VAL A 25 -12.84 -9.79 11.75
CA VAL A 25 -13.83 -9.01 12.52
C VAL A 25 -15.26 -9.33 12.07
N ARG A 26 -16.15 -9.58 13.03
CA ARG A 26 -17.56 -9.92 12.78
C ARG A 26 -18.46 -8.70 12.97
N TYR A 27 -19.48 -8.60 12.13
CA TYR A 27 -20.47 -7.53 12.13
C TYR A 27 -21.88 -8.13 12.15
N GLN A 28 -22.72 -7.69 13.10
CA GLN A 28 -24.13 -8.09 13.19
C GLN A 28 -25.02 -7.00 12.59
N CYS A 29 -25.93 -7.38 11.68
CA CYS A 29 -26.84 -6.44 11.02
C CYS A 29 -27.95 -5.98 11.98
N LYS A 30 -28.00 -4.68 12.32
CA LYS A 30 -28.96 -4.06 13.28
C LYS A 30 -30.45 -4.16 12.88
N LYS A 31 -30.78 -4.85 11.77
CA LYS A 31 -32.14 -5.01 11.24
C LYS A 31 -32.57 -6.47 11.01
N CYS A 32 -31.64 -7.43 11.00
CA CYS A 32 -31.99 -8.85 10.85
C CYS A 32 -31.09 -9.82 11.63
N ASP A 33 -30.20 -9.28 12.47
CA ASP A 33 -29.33 -9.98 13.42
C ASP A 33 -28.37 -11.02 12.83
N LYS A 34 -28.34 -11.17 11.51
CA LYS A 34 -27.36 -11.96 10.77
C LYS A 34 -25.96 -11.41 10.98
N GLN A 35 -25.02 -12.32 11.26
CA GLN A 35 -23.61 -12.02 11.49
C GLN A 35 -22.77 -12.27 10.24
N TYR A 36 -21.80 -11.40 10.00
CA TYR A 36 -20.92 -11.43 8.84
C TYR A 36 -19.47 -11.23 9.25
N ALA A 37 -18.62 -12.24 9.01
CA ALA A 37 -17.17 -12.06 8.99
C ALA A 37 -16.79 -11.59 7.56
N SER A 38 -16.82 -10.28 7.32
CA SER A 38 -16.55 -9.74 5.98
C SER A 38 -16.28 -8.24 5.92
N ASN A 39 -15.78 -7.81 4.76
CA ASN A 39 -15.50 -6.41 4.43
C ASN A 39 -16.77 -5.61 4.06
N ALA A 40 -16.62 -4.29 3.97
CA ALA A 40 -17.70 -3.36 3.62
C ALA A 40 -18.47 -3.72 2.34
N THR A 41 -17.85 -4.39 1.36
CA THR A 41 -18.48 -4.73 0.08
C THR A 41 -19.60 -5.75 0.26
N ARG A 42 -19.35 -6.86 0.97
CA ARG A 42 -20.41 -7.87 1.26
C ARG A 42 -21.45 -7.34 2.24
N LEU A 43 -21.05 -6.49 3.19
CA LEU A 43 -21.99 -5.81 4.08
C LEU A 43 -22.95 -4.90 3.29
N ALA A 44 -22.44 -4.13 2.32
CA ALA A 44 -23.25 -3.28 1.43
C ALA A 44 -24.16 -4.09 0.49
N GLU A 45 -23.70 -5.24 0.01
CA GLU A 45 -24.49 -6.18 -0.79
C GLU A 45 -25.66 -6.76 0.02
N HIS A 46 -25.41 -7.23 1.24
CA HIS A 46 -26.46 -7.68 2.15
C HIS A 46 -27.48 -6.57 2.48
N LEU A 47 -27.03 -5.33 2.70
CA LEU A 47 -27.94 -4.20 2.86
C LEU A 47 -28.84 -4.03 1.63
N LYS A 48 -28.27 -3.99 0.42
CA LYS A 48 -29.03 -3.84 -0.83
C LYS A 48 -30.05 -4.96 -1.05
N MET A 49 -29.68 -6.21 -0.78
CA MET A 49 -30.49 -7.39 -1.13
C MET A 49 -31.46 -7.87 -0.04
N SER A 50 -31.24 -7.54 1.24
CA SER A 50 -32.03 -8.13 2.34
C SER A 50 -32.61 -7.12 3.34
N CYS A 51 -31.92 -6.01 3.64
CA CYS A 51 -32.28 -5.18 4.80
C CYS A 51 -32.73 -3.76 4.44
N VAL A 52 -32.08 -3.12 3.48
CA VAL A 52 -32.33 -1.75 3.06
C VAL A 52 -32.37 -1.71 1.52
N PRO A 53 -33.47 -2.14 0.89
CA PRO A 53 -33.68 -1.94 -0.53
C PRO A 53 -33.56 -0.45 -0.87
N GLY A 54 -32.62 -0.11 -1.77
CA GLY A 54 -32.25 1.28 -2.04
C GLY A 54 -31.08 1.84 -1.21
N PHE A 55 -30.34 1.01 -0.46
CA PHE A 55 -29.07 1.44 0.15
C PHE A 55 -28.05 1.90 -0.92
N GLN A 56 -27.67 3.17 -0.84
CA GLN A 56 -26.64 3.78 -1.69
C GLN A 56 -25.38 4.03 -0.86
N THR A 57 -24.30 3.34 -1.23
CA THR A 57 -22.94 3.55 -0.72
C THR A 57 -22.35 4.85 -1.29
N ASN A 58 -21.33 5.41 -0.61
CA ASN A 58 -20.59 6.59 -1.07
C ASN A 58 -19.79 6.38 -2.37
N GLN A 59 -19.64 5.15 -2.86
CA GLN A 59 -19.04 4.87 -4.18
C GLN A 59 -19.92 5.43 -5.32
N ARG A 60 -19.59 6.64 -5.79
CA ARG A 60 -20.30 7.39 -6.84
C ARG A 60 -20.18 6.74 -8.23
N SER A 61 -21.06 5.78 -8.54
CA SER A 61 -21.24 5.29 -9.91
C SER A 61 -22.02 6.29 -10.79
N ARG A 62 -21.32 7.22 -11.44
CA ARG A 62 -21.92 8.09 -12.48
C ARG A 62 -22.23 7.27 -13.74
N LYS A 63 -23.49 6.84 -13.90
CA LYS A 63 -23.97 6.09 -15.07
C LYS A 63 -24.36 7.05 -16.20
N ALA A 64 -23.47 7.25 -17.17
CA ALA A 64 -23.79 7.94 -18.42
C ALA A 64 -24.52 6.99 -19.39
N MET A 65 -25.51 7.49 -20.10
CA MET A 65 -26.08 6.84 -21.29
C MET A 65 -25.43 7.43 -22.53
N ILE A 66 -25.07 6.58 -23.50
CA ILE A 66 -24.98 6.89 -24.94
C ILE A 66 -25.20 5.57 -25.70
N ALA A 67 -25.78 5.65 -26.90
CA ALA A 67 -26.22 4.48 -27.66
C ALA A 67 -25.10 3.84 -28.48
N VAL A 68 -25.26 2.55 -28.76
CA VAL A 68 -24.39 1.79 -29.69
C VAL A 68 -24.66 2.23 -31.13
N SER A 69 -23.59 2.40 -31.90
CA SER A 69 -23.62 2.24 -33.35
C SER A 69 -22.41 1.41 -33.77
N SER A 70 -22.63 0.39 -34.59
CA SER A 70 -21.65 -0.66 -34.91
C SER A 70 -21.05 -0.47 -36.31
N ALA A 71 -19.72 -0.55 -36.40
CA ALA A 71 -19.02 -0.70 -37.69
C ALA A 71 -17.86 -1.71 -37.53
N SER A 72 -17.99 -2.86 -38.15
CA SER A 72 -17.00 -3.94 -38.18
C SER A 72 -16.18 -3.90 -39.48
N VAL A 73 -14.86 -4.07 -39.39
CA VAL A 73 -13.98 -4.34 -40.55
C VAL A 73 -12.99 -5.46 -40.15
N THR A 74 -12.59 -6.29 -41.11
CA THR A 74 -12.03 -7.64 -40.89
C THR A 74 -10.64 -7.88 -41.53
N ASN A 75 -9.85 -8.75 -40.89
CA ASN A 75 -8.81 -9.65 -41.41
C ASN A 75 -7.89 -9.26 -42.58
N SER A 76 -6.58 -9.30 -42.33
CA SER A 76 -5.60 -10.22 -42.98
C SER A 76 -4.31 -10.19 -42.12
N HIS A 77 -3.64 -11.29 -41.72
CA HIS A 77 -3.14 -12.49 -42.41
C HIS A 77 -2.05 -12.24 -43.47
N HIS A 78 -0.80 -12.47 -43.06
CA HIS A 78 0.24 -13.12 -43.87
C HIS A 78 1.18 -13.90 -42.95
N GLU A 79 1.63 -15.07 -43.41
CA GLU A 79 2.58 -15.98 -42.76
C GLU A 79 3.81 -16.15 -43.67
N ALA A 80 4.98 -16.44 -43.10
CA ALA A 80 6.14 -16.93 -43.84
C ALA A 80 7.08 -17.73 -42.92
N GLU A 81 7.41 -18.94 -43.38
CA GLU A 81 8.42 -19.91 -42.90
C GLU A 81 9.83 -19.49 -43.40
N ALA A 82 10.98 -20.09 -43.04
CA ALA A 82 11.47 -20.88 -41.88
C ALA A 82 13.01 -21.08 -42.08
N GLU A 83 13.63 -22.04 -41.34
CA GLU A 83 14.93 -22.71 -41.62
C GLU A 83 16.26 -21.89 -41.49
N ASP A 84 17.43 -22.47 -41.21
CA ASP A 84 17.82 -23.59 -40.31
C ASP A 84 19.38 -23.60 -40.11
N GLU A 85 19.91 -24.43 -39.19
CA GLU A 85 21.34 -24.86 -39.03
C GLU A 85 22.43 -23.76 -38.82
N SER A 86 23.66 -23.96 -38.31
CA SER A 86 24.42 -25.05 -37.62
C SER A 86 25.22 -24.38 -36.45
N GLU A 87 26.33 -24.82 -35.80
CA GLU A 87 27.29 -25.95 -35.91
C GLU A 87 28.02 -26.17 -34.54
N GLU A 88 29.30 -26.59 -34.52
CA GLU A 88 30.04 -27.11 -33.33
C GLU A 88 31.40 -26.42 -33.05
N ALA A 89 31.97 -26.62 -31.85
CA ALA A 89 33.39 -27.03 -31.62
C ALA A 89 33.74 -27.16 -30.10
N GLU A 90 34.68 -28.05 -29.77
CA GLU A 90 35.18 -28.35 -28.41
C GLU A 90 36.62 -27.85 -28.15
N ASP A 91 37.04 -27.67 -26.89
CA ASP A 91 38.34 -28.16 -26.36
C ASP A 91 38.36 -28.18 -24.79
N SER A 92 39.52 -28.45 -24.18
CA SER A 92 39.65 -29.19 -22.92
C SER A 92 40.94 -28.85 -22.10
N THR A 93 41.21 -29.64 -21.05
CA THR A 93 42.45 -29.71 -20.20
C THR A 93 42.68 -28.70 -19.05
N ASP A 94 42.28 -29.12 -17.84
CA ASP A 94 43.11 -29.49 -16.68
C ASP A 94 44.00 -28.50 -15.84
N MET A 95 43.96 -28.80 -14.53
CA MET A 95 44.89 -28.61 -13.40
C MET A 95 45.38 -27.26 -12.80
N ALA A 96 45.23 -27.24 -11.45
CA ALA A 96 46.18 -26.83 -10.40
C ALA A 96 46.33 -25.35 -9.96
N ALA A 97 45.88 -25.05 -8.73
CA ALA A 97 46.44 -24.00 -7.87
C ALA A 97 46.27 -24.30 -6.36
N THR A 98 47.37 -24.79 -5.75
CA THR A 98 47.89 -24.50 -4.39
C THR A 98 46.94 -24.21 -3.20
N VAL A 99 47.02 -25.05 -2.17
CA VAL A 99 46.54 -24.75 -0.80
C VAL A 99 47.42 -23.74 -0.06
N ALA A 100 46.81 -22.85 0.72
CA ALA A 100 47.48 -22.03 1.73
C ALA A 100 46.63 -21.99 3.02
N SER A 101 47.26 -22.20 4.18
CA SER A 101 46.58 -22.30 5.48
C SER A 101 46.90 -21.10 6.36
N LEU A 102 45.89 -20.53 7.03
CA LEU A 102 46.04 -19.65 8.17
C LEU A 102 45.02 -20.05 9.25
N ALA A 103 45.52 -20.37 10.44
CA ALA A 103 44.72 -20.84 11.56
C ALA A 103 44.22 -19.67 12.44
N VAL A 104 43.04 -19.84 13.04
CA VAL A 104 42.48 -18.94 14.05
C VAL A 104 42.73 -19.54 15.44
N PRO A 105 43.32 -18.79 16.40
CA PRO A 105 43.52 -19.28 17.76
C PRO A 105 42.22 -19.22 18.57
N THR A 106 41.93 -20.28 19.33
CA THR A 106 40.81 -20.34 20.28
C THR A 106 41.23 -19.91 21.69
N PRO A 107 40.36 -19.24 22.47
CA PRO A 107 40.60 -18.99 23.88
C PRO A 107 40.13 -20.17 24.76
N SER A 108 40.94 -20.57 25.74
CA SER A 108 40.58 -21.52 26.79
C SER A 108 39.98 -20.82 28.02
N PRO A 109 38.97 -21.40 28.69
CA PRO A 109 38.37 -20.82 29.91
C PRO A 109 39.09 -21.30 31.18
N ASP A 110 39.39 -20.41 32.12
CA ASP A 110 39.92 -20.83 33.42
C ASP A 110 39.47 -20.03 34.65
N THR A 111 38.93 -20.79 35.60
CA THR A 111 38.86 -20.67 37.06
C THR A 111 38.92 -19.31 37.80
N TYR A 112 37.70 -18.86 38.15
CA TYR A 112 37.25 -18.25 39.42
C TYR A 112 38.20 -18.22 40.64
N SER A 113 38.24 -17.08 41.37
CA SER A 113 38.54 -17.02 42.81
C SER A 113 37.94 -15.77 43.48
N PRO A 114 37.34 -15.85 44.70
CA PRO A 114 36.61 -14.74 45.32
C PRO A 114 37.36 -14.05 46.48
N ALA A 115 37.14 -12.75 46.65
CA ALA A 115 37.36 -12.00 47.89
C ALA A 115 36.26 -10.92 48.03
N GLY A 116 35.59 -10.86 49.18
CA GLY A 116 34.40 -10.04 49.39
C GLY A 116 34.59 -8.86 50.35
N VAL A 117 33.62 -7.94 50.36
CA VAL A 117 33.44 -6.87 51.36
C VAL A 117 31.94 -6.68 51.60
N ASP A 118 31.54 -6.41 52.86
CA ASP A 118 30.17 -6.09 53.24
C ASP A 118 29.66 -4.76 52.67
N THR A 119 28.35 -4.67 52.40
CA THR A 119 27.39 -3.75 53.08
C THR A 119 26.13 -3.55 52.25
N ALA A 120 24.96 -3.51 52.91
CA ALA A 120 23.68 -3.21 52.27
C ALA A 120 23.54 -1.70 52.00
N GLN A 121 24.14 -1.20 50.92
CA GLN A 121 23.91 0.16 50.45
C GLN A 121 22.58 0.24 49.69
N SER A 122 21.62 0.98 50.24
CA SER A 122 20.39 1.33 49.53
C SER A 122 20.75 2.23 48.34
N LEU A 123 20.59 1.73 47.12
CA LEU A 123 20.88 2.45 45.88
C LEU A 123 19.80 3.51 45.61
N THR A 124 19.86 4.62 46.34
CA THR A 124 19.11 5.83 46.03
C THR A 124 19.64 6.44 44.74
N LEU A 125 18.90 6.23 43.65
CA LEU A 125 19.11 6.86 42.35
C LEU A 125 19.35 8.37 42.51
N LYS A 126 20.33 8.92 41.78
CA LYS A 126 20.57 10.36 41.83
C LYS A 126 19.38 11.07 41.20
N ARG A 127 19.12 12.30 41.63
CA ARG A 127 17.96 13.08 41.16
C ARG A 127 17.90 13.22 39.63
N ALA A 128 19.06 13.28 38.97
CA ALA A 128 19.18 13.25 37.51
C ALA A 128 18.78 11.89 36.91
N ASP A 129 19.31 10.78 37.42
CA ASP A 129 18.95 9.41 36.99
C ASP A 129 17.44 9.15 37.18
N GLN A 130 16.89 9.64 38.31
CA GLN A 130 15.48 9.56 38.63
C GLN A 130 14.63 10.43 37.68
N GLN A 131 15.06 11.65 37.35
CA GLN A 131 14.42 12.48 36.32
C GLN A 131 14.50 11.86 34.92
N LEU A 132 15.59 11.15 34.59
CA LEU A 132 15.75 10.45 33.32
C LEU A 132 14.80 9.25 33.23
N LEU A 133 14.69 8.46 34.30
CA LEU A 133 13.66 7.41 34.45
C LEU A 133 12.24 7.97 34.39
N THR A 134 11.97 9.10 35.06
CA THR A 134 10.67 9.79 34.96
C THR A 134 10.41 10.21 33.51
N HIS A 135 11.36 10.82 32.81
CA HIS A 135 11.20 11.17 31.38
C HIS A 135 11.01 9.94 30.46
N MET A 136 11.60 8.79 30.79
CA MET A 136 11.40 7.54 30.04
C MET A 136 10.01 6.95 30.31
N LEU A 137 9.48 7.07 31.53
CA LEU A 137 8.13 6.61 31.89
C LEU A 137 7.03 7.59 31.42
N GLU A 138 7.30 8.90 31.44
CA GLU A 138 6.47 9.94 30.83
C GLU A 138 6.58 9.95 29.29
N SER A 139 7.50 9.17 28.71
CA SER A 139 7.52 8.84 27.28
C SER A 139 6.72 7.57 26.94
N GLU A 140 5.92 7.03 27.87
CA GLU A 140 4.82 6.15 27.50
C GLU A 140 3.94 6.87 26.47
N ALA A 141 3.83 6.25 25.29
CA ALA A 141 3.29 6.91 24.11
C ALA A 141 1.81 7.32 24.29
N GLU A 142 1.36 8.24 23.45
CA GLU A 142 -0.07 8.51 23.25
C GLU A 142 -0.85 7.19 23.16
N PRO A 143 -2.05 7.09 23.77
CA PRO A 143 -2.80 5.84 23.85
C PRO A 143 -2.93 5.23 22.46
N PRO A 144 -2.62 3.92 22.30
CA PRO A 144 -2.26 3.33 21.02
C PRO A 144 -3.30 3.64 19.94
N GLN A 145 -2.94 4.58 19.06
CA GLN A 145 -3.84 5.18 18.09
C GLN A 145 -4.47 4.07 17.24
N ASP A 146 -5.81 4.04 17.12
CA ASP A 146 -6.45 3.02 16.28
C ASP A 146 -6.10 3.30 14.81
N GLN A 147 -5.10 2.58 14.32
CA GLN A 147 -4.63 2.65 12.93
C GLN A 147 -5.78 2.42 11.95
N THR A 148 -6.83 1.69 12.35
CA THR A 148 -8.07 1.53 11.57
C THR A 148 -8.81 2.86 11.39
N GLU A 149 -8.92 3.68 12.44
CA GLU A 149 -9.58 4.99 12.37
C GLU A 149 -8.79 5.96 11.49
N VAL A 150 -7.47 6.06 11.70
CA VAL A 150 -6.60 6.93 10.90
C VAL A 150 -6.66 6.53 9.42
N LEU A 151 -6.59 5.24 9.12
CA LEU A 151 -6.73 4.71 7.77
C LEU A 151 -8.12 5.02 7.15
N LEU A 152 -9.19 4.92 7.95
CA LEU A 152 -10.56 5.28 7.52
C LEU A 152 -10.78 6.79 7.37
N ARG A 153 -9.97 7.66 7.99
CA ARG A 153 -9.94 9.11 7.71
C ARG A 153 -9.22 9.37 6.38
N LEU A 154 -7.99 8.89 6.24
CA LEU A 154 -7.18 9.01 5.01
C LEU A 154 -7.86 8.41 3.78
N ALA A 155 -8.64 7.34 3.91
CA ALA A 155 -9.39 6.73 2.82
C ALA A 155 -10.53 7.59 2.24
N LYS A 156 -11.02 8.59 2.99
CA LYS A 156 -12.08 9.52 2.54
C LYS A 156 -11.49 10.69 1.74
N LEU A 157 -10.38 11.22 2.23
CA LEU A 157 -9.66 12.37 1.68
C LEU A 157 -9.09 12.06 0.29
N SER A 158 -8.93 13.09 -0.55
CA SER A 158 -8.23 12.97 -1.83
C SER A 158 -6.70 12.93 -1.67
N THR A 159 -6.00 12.30 -2.60
CA THR A 159 -4.52 12.34 -2.66
C THR A 159 -3.97 13.77 -2.71
N CYS A 160 -4.64 14.67 -3.41
CA CYS A 160 -4.25 16.08 -3.52
C CYS A 160 -4.29 16.82 -2.17
N VAL A 161 -5.37 16.69 -1.40
CA VAL A 161 -5.52 17.36 -0.09
C VAL A 161 -4.52 16.80 0.94
N ILE A 162 -4.25 15.50 0.90
CA ILE A 162 -3.18 14.88 1.70
C ILE A 162 -1.80 15.40 1.25
N GLY A 163 -1.59 15.59 -0.05
CA GLY A 163 -0.39 16.19 -0.62
C GLY A 163 -0.15 17.63 -0.14
N ASP A 164 -1.18 18.47 -0.12
CA ASP A 164 -1.10 19.84 0.41
C ASP A 164 -0.80 19.85 1.92
N ALA A 165 -1.44 18.97 2.70
CA ALA A 165 -1.14 18.80 4.13
C ALA A 165 0.33 18.41 4.36
N MET A 166 0.82 17.40 3.63
CA MET A 166 2.21 16.94 3.70
C MET A 166 3.19 18.02 3.22
N ALA A 167 2.85 18.81 2.20
CA ALA A 167 3.67 19.91 1.71
C ALA A 167 3.83 21.02 2.76
N VAL A 168 2.76 21.40 3.46
CA VAL A 168 2.82 22.32 4.62
C VAL A 168 3.73 21.76 5.71
N MET A 169 3.63 20.46 5.99
CA MET A 169 4.46 19.74 6.96
C MET A 169 5.89 19.43 6.47
N LYS A 170 6.24 19.81 5.23
CA LYS A 170 7.53 19.54 4.55
C LYS A 170 7.87 18.04 4.36
N ILE A 171 6.85 17.18 4.39
CA ILE A 171 6.97 15.74 4.17
C ILE A 171 6.88 15.45 2.67
N LYS A 172 7.82 14.69 2.11
CA LYS A 172 7.75 14.17 0.74
C LYS A 172 7.16 12.76 0.76
N GLY A 173 6.31 12.46 -0.22
CA GLY A 173 5.73 11.14 -0.41
C GLY A 173 4.92 10.94 -1.69
N HIS A 174 4.90 11.90 -2.63
CA HIS A 174 4.20 11.73 -3.90
C HIS A 174 5.00 10.81 -4.84
N LEU A 175 4.36 9.80 -5.42
CA LEU A 175 5.01 8.90 -6.38
C LEU A 175 4.78 9.46 -7.79
N VAL A 176 5.86 9.89 -8.44
CA VAL A 176 5.79 10.50 -9.78
C VAL A 176 5.54 9.44 -10.87
N ASP A 177 4.93 9.86 -11.99
CA ASP A 177 4.72 9.07 -13.20
C ASP A 177 3.92 7.75 -13.05
N LEU A 178 3.36 7.48 -11.86
CA LEU A 178 2.53 6.31 -11.59
C LEU A 178 1.08 6.54 -12.03
N ASN A 179 0.68 5.84 -13.09
CA ASN A 179 -0.64 5.93 -13.70
C ASN A 179 -1.53 4.77 -13.25
N LEU A 180 -2.82 5.04 -13.03
CA LEU A 180 -3.83 4.01 -12.78
C LEU A 180 -3.99 3.14 -14.05
N VAL A 181 -3.50 1.91 -14.00
CA VAL A 181 -3.56 0.96 -15.10
C VAL A 181 -4.98 0.44 -15.25
N ARG A 182 -5.61 0.74 -16.40
CA ARG A 182 -7.00 0.39 -16.68
C ARG A 182 -7.26 0.25 -18.18
N GLY A 183 -8.26 -0.54 -18.55
CA GLY A 183 -8.86 -0.51 -19.88
C GLY A 183 -9.74 0.73 -20.09
N TYR A 184 -10.10 1.01 -21.34
CA TYR A 184 -10.89 2.21 -21.70
C TYR A 184 -12.27 2.25 -21.03
N ASP A 185 -12.95 1.11 -20.91
CA ASP A 185 -14.30 0.99 -20.32
C ASP A 185 -14.31 0.86 -18.78
N ALA A 186 -13.13 0.89 -18.13
CA ALA A 186 -13.02 0.71 -16.69
C ALA A 186 -13.58 1.91 -15.91
N PRO A 187 -14.29 1.70 -14.78
CA PRO A 187 -14.79 2.80 -13.95
C PRO A 187 -13.66 3.74 -13.49
N LEU A 188 -13.86 5.05 -13.68
CA LEU A 188 -12.92 6.07 -13.19
C LEU A 188 -12.71 6.01 -11.67
N ALA A 189 -13.69 5.53 -10.91
CA ALA A 189 -13.64 5.42 -9.46
C ALA A 189 -12.99 4.12 -8.97
N MET A 190 -11.69 3.96 -9.26
CA MET A 190 -10.82 3.03 -8.52
C MET A 190 -9.85 3.82 -7.64
N ASN A 191 -9.79 3.45 -6.37
CA ASN A 191 -8.99 4.11 -5.35
C ASN A 191 -8.57 3.11 -4.26
N ILE A 192 -7.37 3.31 -3.73
CA ILE A 192 -6.74 2.49 -2.69
C ILE A 192 -6.42 3.33 -1.46
N CYS A 193 -6.48 2.69 -0.29
CA CYS A 193 -5.93 3.16 0.97
C CYS A 193 -5.55 1.93 1.81
N GLY A 194 -4.29 1.78 2.21
CA GLY A 194 -3.84 0.63 2.99
C GLY A 194 -2.35 0.66 3.38
N PRO A 195 -1.93 -0.06 4.43
CA PRO A 195 -0.52 -0.17 4.81
C PRO A 195 0.31 -0.92 3.75
N ALA A 196 1.57 -0.51 3.56
CA ALA A 196 2.45 -1.03 2.52
C ALA A 196 3.04 -2.42 2.84
N LEU A 197 2.78 -3.39 1.97
CA LEU A 197 3.56 -4.63 1.86
C LEU A 197 4.68 -4.38 0.83
N THR A 198 5.89 -4.06 1.29
CA THR A 198 7.00 -3.65 0.43
C THR A 198 7.75 -4.85 -0.15
N VAL A 199 8.06 -4.76 -1.45
CA VAL A 199 8.75 -5.79 -2.23
C VAL A 199 9.81 -5.11 -3.09
N LYS A 200 11.02 -5.65 -3.10
CA LYS A 200 12.14 -5.17 -3.92
C LYS A 200 12.49 -6.23 -4.95
N MET A 201 12.27 -5.90 -6.22
CA MET A 201 12.73 -6.73 -7.33
C MET A 201 14.20 -6.39 -7.62
N MET A 202 14.99 -7.40 -7.97
CA MET A 202 16.41 -7.30 -8.32
C MET A 202 16.62 -7.82 -9.75
N PRO A 203 17.55 -7.25 -10.52
CA PRO A 203 17.88 -7.78 -11.85
C PRO A 203 18.57 -9.14 -11.72
N ILE A 204 18.27 -10.07 -12.63
CA ILE A 204 18.98 -11.34 -12.71
C ILE A 204 20.27 -11.11 -13.49
N THR A 205 21.42 -11.24 -12.82
CA THR A 205 22.74 -11.09 -13.44
C THR A 205 23.59 -12.33 -13.17
N GLY A 206 23.83 -13.13 -14.22
CA GLY A 206 24.58 -14.39 -14.11
C GLY A 206 23.72 -15.59 -13.70
N ALA A 207 24.38 -16.72 -13.43
CA ALA A 207 23.76 -18.04 -13.41
C ALA A 207 22.88 -18.35 -12.18
N THR A 208 22.98 -17.58 -11.09
CA THR A 208 22.21 -17.87 -9.86
C THR A 208 21.88 -16.61 -9.07
N VAL A 209 20.74 -15.99 -9.38
CA VAL A 209 19.96 -15.27 -8.35
C VAL A 209 18.87 -16.25 -7.92
N GLY A 210 18.81 -16.59 -6.63
CA GLY A 210 17.78 -17.49 -6.13
C GLY A 210 16.40 -16.92 -6.43
N THR A 211 15.52 -17.71 -7.05
CA THR A 211 14.16 -17.28 -7.40
C THR A 211 13.36 -17.00 -6.12
N GLY A 212 13.41 -15.76 -5.64
CA GLY A 212 12.72 -15.36 -4.42
C GLY A 212 11.24 -15.69 -4.52
N SER A 213 10.71 -16.38 -3.51
CA SER A 213 9.37 -16.97 -3.60
C SER A 213 8.26 -15.92 -3.50
N TYR A 214 7.11 -16.25 -4.06
CA TYR A 214 5.89 -15.45 -3.95
C TYR A 214 5.20 -15.57 -2.58
N ASP A 215 5.79 -16.30 -1.62
CA ASP A 215 5.31 -16.53 -0.25
C ASP A 215 4.86 -15.25 0.49
N TYR A 216 5.42 -14.08 0.12
CA TYR A 216 5.00 -12.80 0.67
C TYR A 216 3.50 -12.49 0.42
N MET A 217 2.96 -12.95 -0.72
CA MET A 217 1.51 -12.94 -1.00
C MET A 217 0.75 -13.88 -0.07
N ASP A 218 1.33 -15.02 0.28
CA ASP A 218 0.75 -15.94 1.24
C ASP A 218 0.91 -15.51 2.72
N THR A 219 1.70 -14.47 2.98
CA THR A 219 1.71 -13.73 4.27
C THR A 219 0.94 -12.41 4.24
N ALA A 220 0.42 -11.96 3.08
CA ALA A 220 -0.22 -10.66 2.94
C ALA A 220 -1.50 -10.53 3.79
N GLU A 221 -1.63 -9.39 4.48
CA GLU A 221 -2.76 -9.09 5.35
C GLU A 221 -3.90 -8.37 4.62
N MET A 222 -5.12 -8.53 5.14
CA MET A 222 -6.32 -7.89 4.58
C MET A 222 -6.17 -6.36 4.56
N GLY A 223 -6.35 -5.75 3.40
CA GLY A 223 -6.30 -4.30 3.22
C GLY A 223 -4.90 -3.72 3.02
N GLN A 224 -3.82 -4.51 3.07
CA GLN A 224 -2.50 -4.04 2.65
C GLN A 224 -2.51 -3.64 1.16
N VAL A 225 -1.62 -2.72 0.79
CA VAL A 225 -1.29 -2.39 -0.60
C VAL A 225 0.08 -2.98 -0.90
N VAL A 226 0.20 -3.74 -1.98
CA VAL A 226 1.49 -4.30 -2.41
C VAL A 226 2.29 -3.22 -3.12
N VAL A 227 3.50 -2.93 -2.64
CA VAL A 227 4.35 -1.86 -3.17
C VAL A 227 5.65 -2.46 -3.70
N ILE A 228 5.84 -2.43 -5.02
CA ILE A 228 6.95 -3.13 -5.69
C ILE A 228 7.93 -2.13 -6.28
N SER A 229 9.15 -2.08 -5.76
CA SER A 229 10.29 -1.39 -6.37
C SER A 229 10.87 -2.25 -7.50
N ALA A 230 10.99 -1.66 -8.68
CA ALA A 230 11.51 -2.33 -9.87
C ALA A 230 12.91 -1.82 -10.25
N PRO A 231 13.82 -2.70 -10.72
CA PRO A 231 15.11 -2.29 -11.25
C PRO A 231 14.96 -1.28 -12.39
N THR A 232 15.78 -0.23 -12.35
CA THR A 232 15.75 0.86 -13.34
C THR A 232 16.00 0.35 -14.75
N GLY A 233 15.10 0.68 -15.69
CA GLY A 233 15.26 0.38 -17.12
C GLY A 233 14.64 -0.93 -17.60
N ILE A 234 13.97 -1.72 -16.75
CA ILE A 234 13.36 -2.98 -17.20
C ILE A 234 12.16 -2.78 -18.14
N SER A 235 12.04 -3.70 -19.11
CA SER A 235 10.90 -3.80 -20.04
C SER A 235 9.85 -4.83 -19.62
N THR A 236 10.16 -5.71 -18.66
CA THR A 236 9.28 -6.78 -18.17
C THR A 236 8.29 -6.30 -17.10
N ALA A 237 7.13 -6.91 -17.04
CA ALA A 237 6.14 -6.69 -15.98
C ALA A 237 6.48 -7.46 -14.70
N VAL A 238 6.49 -6.74 -13.56
CA VAL A 238 6.72 -7.29 -12.21
C VAL A 238 5.43 -7.75 -11.52
N PHE A 239 4.27 -7.48 -12.12
CA PHE A 239 2.96 -7.88 -11.61
C PHE A 239 2.00 -8.23 -12.77
N GLY A 240 1.03 -9.11 -12.51
CA GLY A 240 0.08 -9.60 -13.51
C GLY A 240 -1.09 -10.36 -12.89
N GLY A 241 -1.87 -11.06 -13.73
CA GLY A 241 -3.17 -11.62 -13.41
C GLY A 241 -3.17 -12.58 -12.22
N ILE A 242 -2.29 -13.58 -12.25
CA ILE A 242 -2.14 -14.56 -11.16
C ILE A 242 -1.85 -13.88 -9.80
N LEU A 243 -1.02 -12.84 -9.79
CA LEU A 243 -0.71 -12.08 -8.56
C LEU A 243 -1.85 -11.16 -8.13
N ALA A 244 -2.61 -10.61 -9.08
CA ALA A 244 -3.86 -9.90 -8.78
C ALA A 244 -4.93 -10.85 -8.22
N THR A 245 -5.00 -12.09 -8.72
CA THR A 245 -5.90 -13.14 -8.24
C THR A 245 -5.53 -13.57 -6.81
N ALA A 246 -4.25 -13.82 -6.53
CA ALA A 246 -3.76 -14.10 -5.17
C ALA A 246 -4.03 -12.92 -4.22
N SER A 247 -3.73 -11.70 -4.65
CA SER A 247 -4.04 -10.46 -3.92
C SER A 247 -5.53 -10.35 -3.57
N LYS A 248 -6.42 -10.61 -4.54
CA LYS A 248 -7.87 -10.62 -4.32
C LYS A 248 -8.30 -11.70 -3.33
N ALA A 249 -7.72 -12.90 -3.38
CA ALA A 249 -8.01 -13.97 -2.43
C ALA A 249 -7.63 -13.58 -0.99
N ARG A 250 -6.55 -12.82 -0.80
CA ARG A 250 -6.12 -12.27 0.51
C ARG A 250 -6.81 -10.96 0.91
N ASN A 251 -7.66 -10.37 0.06
CA ASN A 251 -8.27 -9.05 0.25
C ASN A 251 -7.24 -7.89 0.33
N VAL A 252 -6.12 -8.01 -0.38
CA VAL A 252 -5.19 -6.91 -0.66
C VAL A 252 -5.92 -5.81 -1.43
N ALA A 253 -5.67 -4.54 -1.09
CA ALA A 253 -6.41 -3.40 -1.60
C ALA A 253 -6.02 -3.02 -3.05
N GLY A 254 -4.79 -3.28 -3.46
CA GLY A 254 -4.26 -3.02 -4.80
C GLY A 254 -2.75 -3.20 -4.87
N VAL A 255 -2.17 -2.85 -6.03
CA VAL A 255 -0.71 -2.81 -6.25
C VAL A 255 -0.24 -1.43 -6.69
N VAL A 256 0.98 -1.05 -6.29
CA VAL A 256 1.70 0.15 -6.71
C VAL A 256 3.13 -0.25 -7.07
N THR A 257 3.64 0.19 -8.22
CA THR A 257 5.02 -0.10 -8.64
C THR A 257 5.56 1.01 -9.55
N ASP A 258 6.86 1.24 -9.54
CA ASP A 258 7.55 2.01 -10.57
C ASP A 258 8.02 1.17 -11.76
N GLY A 259 7.81 -0.14 -11.71
CA GLY A 259 7.92 -1.05 -12.83
C GLY A 259 6.64 -1.11 -13.68
N ARG A 260 6.57 -2.18 -14.48
CA ARG A 260 5.45 -2.45 -15.40
C ARG A 260 4.53 -3.52 -14.85
N VAL A 261 3.27 -3.52 -15.31
CA VAL A 261 2.32 -4.62 -15.06
C VAL A 261 1.77 -5.19 -16.37
N ARG A 262 1.23 -6.40 -16.31
CA ARG A 262 0.60 -7.08 -17.47
C ARG A 262 -0.82 -7.57 -17.13
N ASP A 263 -1.42 -8.31 -18.07
CA ASP A 263 -2.73 -8.97 -17.90
C ASP A 263 -3.87 -7.99 -17.57
N VAL A 264 -3.80 -6.76 -18.12
CA VAL A 264 -4.64 -5.60 -17.77
C VAL A 264 -6.15 -5.89 -17.83
N GLN A 265 -6.60 -6.71 -18.78
CA GLN A 265 -8.01 -7.08 -18.90
C GLN A 265 -8.50 -7.94 -17.72
N GLU A 266 -7.64 -8.78 -17.16
CA GLU A 266 -7.92 -9.59 -15.96
C GLU A 266 -7.99 -8.71 -14.71
N LEU A 267 -7.03 -7.79 -14.54
CA LEU A 267 -7.02 -6.78 -13.49
C LEU A 267 -8.31 -5.93 -13.52
N CYS A 268 -8.75 -5.52 -14.71
CA CYS A 268 -9.99 -4.78 -14.91
C CYS A 268 -11.23 -5.61 -14.59
N ALA A 269 -11.30 -6.87 -15.06
CA ALA A 269 -12.43 -7.78 -14.77
C ALA A 269 -12.58 -8.03 -13.26
N MET A 270 -11.46 -8.19 -12.55
CA MET A 270 -11.45 -8.31 -11.08
C MET A 270 -11.73 -6.99 -10.34
N ASN A 271 -11.72 -5.84 -11.03
CA ASN A 271 -11.67 -4.51 -10.42
C ASN A 271 -10.53 -4.44 -9.38
N PHE A 272 -9.32 -4.85 -9.75
CA PHE A 272 -8.11 -4.77 -8.93
C PHE A 272 -7.31 -3.50 -9.29
N PRO A 273 -7.22 -2.49 -8.40
CA PRO A 273 -6.46 -1.28 -8.71
C PRO A 273 -4.96 -1.58 -8.81
N ALA A 274 -4.35 -1.12 -9.90
CA ALA A 274 -2.91 -1.18 -10.11
C ALA A 274 -2.39 0.20 -10.56
N PHE A 275 -1.33 0.68 -9.92
CA PHE A 275 -0.62 1.89 -10.33
C PHE A 275 0.79 1.52 -10.80
N ALA A 276 1.18 1.97 -11.98
CA ALA A 276 2.44 1.59 -12.63
C ALA A 276 3.00 2.73 -13.49
N THR A 277 4.30 2.72 -13.80
CA THR A 277 4.86 3.60 -14.86
C THR A 277 4.42 3.17 -16.26
N GLY A 278 3.97 1.93 -16.42
CA GLY A 278 3.38 1.45 -17.67
C GLY A 278 3.05 -0.03 -17.66
N THR A 279 2.90 -0.59 -18.86
CA THR A 279 2.57 -2.00 -19.07
C THR A 279 3.68 -2.76 -19.80
N SER A 280 3.57 -4.09 -19.82
CA SER A 280 4.32 -4.99 -20.70
C SER A 280 3.49 -6.23 -21.04
N VAL A 281 3.96 -7.03 -21.99
CA VAL A 281 3.46 -8.39 -22.25
C VAL A 281 4.38 -9.46 -21.62
N HIS A 282 5.68 -9.18 -21.55
CA HIS A 282 6.66 -10.09 -20.96
C HIS A 282 6.60 -10.06 -19.43
N GLY A 283 6.59 -11.23 -18.79
CA GLY A 283 6.74 -11.35 -17.33
C GLY A 283 8.20 -11.30 -16.88
N VAL A 284 8.44 -11.43 -15.58
CA VAL A 284 9.77 -11.31 -14.94
C VAL A 284 10.81 -12.38 -15.35
N TRP A 285 10.40 -13.49 -15.97
CA TRP A 285 11.23 -14.68 -16.15
C TRP A 285 12.55 -14.38 -16.88
N GLY A 286 13.67 -14.76 -16.27
CA GLY A 286 15.02 -14.49 -16.78
C GLY A 286 15.48 -13.02 -16.70
N SER A 287 14.63 -12.08 -16.25
CA SER A 287 14.95 -10.66 -16.16
C SER A 287 15.05 -10.14 -14.73
N THR A 288 14.10 -10.48 -13.86
CA THR A 288 14.08 -10.03 -12.46
C THR A 288 13.62 -11.12 -11.49
N ALA A 289 14.13 -11.06 -10.26
CA ALA A 289 13.73 -11.92 -9.15
C ALA A 289 13.33 -11.06 -7.93
N ILE A 290 12.58 -11.64 -7.00
CA ILE A 290 12.30 -11.01 -5.70
C ILE A 290 13.57 -11.09 -4.85
N GLY A 291 14.07 -9.94 -4.38
CA GLY A 291 15.27 -9.85 -3.56
C GLY A 291 14.98 -9.65 -2.06
N GLU A 292 14.20 -8.63 -1.72
CA GLU A 292 13.89 -8.27 -0.33
C GLU A 292 12.40 -7.96 -0.17
N VAL A 293 11.84 -8.28 1.00
CA VAL A 293 10.42 -8.10 1.36
C VAL A 293 10.33 -7.47 2.75
N ASN A 294 9.34 -6.62 2.99
CA ASN A 294 9.15 -5.84 4.23
C ASN A 294 10.31 -4.89 4.59
N CYS A 295 11.26 -4.68 3.68
CA CYS A 295 12.35 -3.72 3.81
C CYS A 295 11.89 -2.30 3.38
N PRO A 296 12.62 -1.25 3.77
CA PRO A 296 12.51 0.06 3.12
C PRO A 296 12.98 -0.02 1.67
N ILE A 297 12.13 0.42 0.74
CA ILE A 297 12.39 0.46 -0.70
C ILE A 297 12.27 1.89 -1.24
N VAL A 298 12.77 2.12 -2.45
CA VAL A 298 12.49 3.36 -3.21
C VAL A 298 11.55 3.00 -4.35
N VAL A 299 10.43 3.73 -4.46
CA VAL A 299 9.47 3.61 -5.57
C VAL A 299 9.17 5.01 -6.09
N ALA A 300 9.39 5.23 -7.39
CA ALA A 300 9.09 6.49 -8.07
C ALA A 300 9.63 7.74 -7.33
N GLY A 301 10.89 7.66 -6.88
CA GLY A 301 11.58 8.75 -6.19
C GLY A 301 11.25 8.93 -4.70
N CYS A 302 10.28 8.20 -4.15
CA CYS A 302 9.96 8.22 -2.73
C CYS A 302 10.44 6.96 -2.00
N VAL A 303 10.87 7.12 -0.75
CA VAL A 303 11.12 5.98 0.16
C VAL A 303 9.78 5.48 0.68
N VAL A 304 9.59 4.17 0.69
CA VAL A 304 8.43 3.48 1.25
C VAL A 304 8.91 2.40 2.20
N ARG A 305 8.43 2.42 3.45
CA ARG A 305 8.69 1.38 4.44
C ARG A 305 7.50 0.43 4.52
N HIS A 306 7.73 -0.75 5.08
CA HIS A 306 6.63 -1.64 5.44
C HIS A 306 5.68 -0.94 6.44
N ASN A 307 4.38 -1.05 6.19
CA ASN A 307 3.27 -0.43 6.92
C ASN A 307 3.14 1.10 6.84
N ASP A 308 3.94 1.82 6.04
CA ASP A 308 3.57 3.18 5.61
C ASP A 308 2.22 3.15 4.87
N ILE A 309 1.37 4.16 5.05
CA ILE A 309 0.02 4.15 4.45
C ILE A 309 0.09 4.64 3.00
N ILE A 310 -0.32 3.79 2.07
CA ILE A 310 -0.44 4.12 0.66
C ILE A 310 -1.85 4.58 0.37
N ARG A 311 -2.00 5.76 -0.22
CA ARG A 311 -3.28 6.31 -0.70
C ARG A 311 -3.16 6.63 -2.19
N GLY A 312 -4.05 6.08 -3.01
CA GLY A 312 -4.03 6.30 -4.47
C GLY A 312 -5.43 6.47 -5.06
N ASP A 313 -5.60 7.38 -6.01
CA ASP A 313 -6.85 7.62 -6.75
C ASP A 313 -6.55 8.18 -8.15
N ILE A 314 -7.54 8.79 -8.81
CA ILE A 314 -7.41 9.27 -10.20
C ILE A 314 -6.30 10.31 -10.42
N ASN A 315 -5.78 10.93 -9.36
CA ASN A 315 -4.73 11.96 -9.46
C ASN A 315 -3.31 11.39 -9.30
N GLY A 316 -3.16 10.12 -8.93
CA GLY A 316 -1.87 9.48 -8.64
C GLY A 316 -1.85 8.75 -7.29
N VAL A 317 -0.65 8.59 -6.72
CA VAL A 317 -0.41 7.89 -5.45
C VAL A 317 0.47 8.72 -4.51
N ILE A 318 0.18 8.63 -3.20
CA ILE A 318 0.98 9.23 -2.13
C ILE A 318 1.26 8.20 -1.01
N VAL A 319 2.49 8.21 -0.50
CA VAL A 319 2.96 7.47 0.68
C VAL A 319 2.92 8.39 1.89
N ILE A 320 2.31 7.93 2.95
CA ILE A 320 2.07 8.65 4.19
C ILE A 320 2.84 7.90 5.28
N PRO A 321 3.94 8.47 5.84
CA PRO A 321 4.73 7.79 6.87
C PRO A 321 3.85 7.36 8.05
N ALA A 322 3.95 6.09 8.45
CA ALA A 322 3.08 5.52 9.48
C ALA A 322 3.10 6.35 10.78
N GLU A 323 4.27 6.83 11.19
CA GLU A 323 4.47 7.63 12.40
C GLU A 323 3.90 9.06 12.32
N ARG A 324 3.47 9.54 11.14
CA ARG A 324 2.87 10.88 10.93
C ARG A 324 1.42 10.84 10.43
N ALA A 325 0.83 9.65 10.28
CA ALA A 325 -0.47 9.49 9.64
C ALA A 325 -1.61 10.28 10.33
N GLN A 326 -1.62 10.35 11.66
CA GLN A 326 -2.62 11.06 12.45
C GLN A 326 -2.55 12.59 12.28
N ASP A 327 -1.34 13.16 12.28
CA ASP A 327 -1.09 14.58 12.02
C ASP A 327 -1.55 14.96 10.60
N ILE A 328 -1.13 14.14 9.62
CA ILE A 328 -1.41 14.37 8.20
C ILE A 328 -2.91 14.29 7.93
N ALA A 329 -3.62 13.29 8.49
CA ALA A 329 -5.07 13.18 8.39
C ALA A 329 -5.77 14.42 8.96
N THR A 330 -5.32 14.90 10.13
CA THR A 330 -5.92 16.04 10.80
C THR A 330 -5.66 17.36 10.06
N ARG A 331 -4.45 17.59 9.54
CA ARG A 331 -4.16 18.78 8.71
C ARG A 331 -4.88 18.73 7.36
N ALA A 332 -5.03 17.53 6.77
CA ALA A 332 -5.77 17.33 5.52
C ALA A 332 -7.28 17.59 5.68
N GLU A 333 -7.91 17.13 6.77
CA GLU A 333 -9.32 17.44 7.07
C GLU A 333 -9.56 18.95 7.26
N ILE A 334 -8.62 19.68 7.90
CA ILE A 334 -8.67 21.15 8.01
C ILE A 334 -8.60 21.83 6.63
N ILE A 335 -7.71 21.36 5.74
CA ILE A 335 -7.59 21.90 4.37
C ILE A 335 -8.85 21.59 3.55
N GLU A 336 -9.43 20.39 3.68
CA GLU A 336 -10.68 20.03 2.99
C GLU A 336 -11.85 20.93 3.44
N ASP A 337 -11.98 21.20 4.74
CA ASP A 337 -12.99 22.12 5.29
C ASP A 337 -12.78 23.58 4.83
N GLN A 338 -11.54 24.07 4.79
CA GLN A 338 -11.21 25.40 4.26
C GLN A 338 -11.57 25.52 2.76
N ASP A 339 -11.24 24.51 1.97
CA ASP A 339 -11.46 24.52 0.52
C ASP A 339 -12.92 24.32 0.14
N ASN A 340 -13.69 23.53 0.91
CA ASN A 340 -15.15 23.49 0.78
C ASN A 340 -15.76 24.87 1.03
N LYS A 341 -15.34 25.59 2.08
CA LYS A 341 -15.82 26.96 2.39
C LYS A 341 -15.44 27.99 1.33
N ILE A 342 -14.25 27.87 0.75
CA ILE A 342 -13.82 28.68 -0.41
C ILE A 342 -14.72 28.36 -1.62
N ALA A 343 -14.97 27.09 -1.92
CA ALA A 343 -15.81 26.68 -3.04
C ALA A 343 -17.27 27.15 -2.85
N GLU A 344 -17.83 27.07 -1.64
CA GLU A 344 -19.16 27.60 -1.33
C GLU A 344 -19.23 29.11 -1.56
N ALA A 345 -18.30 29.89 -0.98
CA ALA A 345 -18.27 31.35 -1.16
C ALA A 345 -18.04 31.79 -2.63
N LEU A 346 -17.26 31.04 -3.41
CA LEU A 346 -17.10 31.25 -4.85
C LEU A 346 -18.40 31.00 -5.62
N ASN A 347 -19.18 29.97 -5.26
CA ASN A 347 -20.48 29.71 -5.87
C ASN A 347 -21.55 30.75 -5.47
N GLU A 348 -21.41 31.38 -4.30
CA GLU A 348 -22.19 32.56 -3.89
C GLU A 348 -21.73 33.88 -4.56
N GLY A 349 -20.64 33.86 -5.32
CA GLY A 349 -20.14 34.99 -6.09
C GLY A 349 -19.11 35.88 -5.37
N GLU A 350 -18.51 35.43 -4.27
CA GLU A 350 -17.40 36.17 -3.64
C GLU A 350 -16.12 36.09 -4.49
N PRO A 351 -15.36 37.19 -4.67
CA PRO A 351 -14.11 37.15 -5.42
C PRO A 351 -13.04 36.27 -4.77
N LEU A 352 -12.39 35.39 -5.56
CA LEU A 352 -11.41 34.40 -5.13
C LEU A 352 -10.39 34.88 -4.08
N GLN A 353 -9.73 36.03 -4.31
CA GLN A 353 -8.73 36.57 -3.39
C GLN A 353 -9.31 36.89 -1.99
N ARG A 354 -10.59 37.29 -1.93
CA ARG A 354 -11.29 37.57 -0.67
C ARG A 354 -11.67 36.28 0.05
N SER A 355 -12.14 35.26 -0.66
CA SER A 355 -12.46 33.95 -0.06
C SER A 355 -11.20 33.24 0.43
N LEU A 356 -10.11 33.24 -0.36
CA LEU A 356 -8.79 32.78 0.07
C LEU A 356 -8.33 33.50 1.34
N HIS A 357 -8.45 34.83 1.39
CA HIS A 357 -8.09 35.60 2.59
C HIS A 357 -8.99 35.30 3.80
N ARG A 358 -10.27 34.95 3.59
CA ARG A 358 -11.19 34.61 4.70
C ARG A 358 -10.89 33.25 5.33
N PHE A 359 -10.47 32.26 4.54
CA PHE A 359 -10.42 30.86 4.97
C PHE A 359 -9.01 30.25 5.04
N ARG A 360 -8.00 30.84 4.37
CA ARG A 360 -6.59 30.36 4.38
C ARG A 360 -5.58 31.37 4.98
N SER A 361 -6.00 32.58 5.41
CA SER A 361 -5.08 33.58 6.02
C SER A 361 -4.69 33.27 7.47
N SER A 362 -5.45 32.46 8.19
CA SER A 362 -5.04 31.92 9.49
C SER A 362 -3.92 30.90 9.27
N ARG A 363 -2.68 31.42 9.22
CA ARG A 363 -1.45 30.63 9.29
C ARG A 363 -1.26 30.08 10.71
N ASP A 364 -2.19 29.23 11.13
CA ASP A 364 -2.04 28.43 12.33
C ASP A 364 -0.93 27.40 12.07
N VAL A 365 0.07 27.48 12.95
CA VAL A 365 1.47 27.07 12.78
C VAL A 365 1.63 25.56 12.60
#